data_AF-A0A2D9NHD6-F1
#
_entry.id   AF-A0A2D9NHD6-F1
#
_cell.length_a   1.000
_cell.length_b   1.000
_cell.length_c   1.000
_cell.angle_alpha   90.00
_cell.angle_beta   90.00
_cell.angle_gamma   90.00
#
_symmetry.space_group_name_H-M   'P 1'
#
loop_
_entity.id
_entity.type
_entity.pdbx_description
1 polymer ?
#
loop_
_entity_poly.entity_id
_entity_poly.type
_entity_poly.pdbx_seq_one_letter_code
_entity_poly.pdbx_strand_id
1 'polypeptide(L)'
;MEYSFISDPALRAKLEKASKLSIGKTETINEEKLSENQLIATENSIKKRRTKPNKKFENLKSKRKKNKRKRLKPPSTKTLAVATKQLSSMIRTGLPLLEALNILSESSDDKTLKAVFKEASIGISRGATLQEILEKHPDVFDDMYLALVSAGETAGLLPEVLDREAKLLESLSKIKGQIQSALTYPIAIFVLTVIVIIVMLVFVIPVFTDMYSSSGTKLPALTQFLVDASNLIKDPSFLIKSIPALIVGFILAKRQMKTNKFINWKDSMLLKLPITKDLVTKSCLANFSRTLSSLNSAGVPILEALMISKRTLGNRVFQRIADKMNTEIQAGQPIYKVLALEVKVIPIMFTSMFRIGEETGELSEMVDKLADFYEDEVSTSVKSLTSVLEPLMIVFVAIVVAFILVAMYLPMFNMMSTVG
;
A
#
# COMPACT_ATOMS: atom_id res chain seq x y z
N MET A 1 -12.96 67.66 16.93
CA MET A 1 -11.98 68.60 16.35
C MET A 1 -12.72 69.90 16.07
N GLU A 2 -12.24 71.03 16.56
CA GLU A 2 -12.82 72.34 16.23
C GLU A 2 -12.25 72.84 14.90
N TYR A 3 -13.14 73.20 13.97
CA TYR A 3 -12.81 73.63 12.60
C TYR A 3 -12.72 75.16 12.47
N SER A 4 -12.19 75.82 13.49
CA SER A 4 -12.18 77.29 13.62
C SER A 4 -11.22 78.01 12.66
N PHE A 5 -10.33 77.28 12.00
CA PHE A 5 -9.36 77.79 11.02
C PHE A 5 -9.89 77.84 9.57
N ILE A 6 -11.14 77.42 9.32
CA ILE A 6 -11.78 77.47 8.00
C ILE A 6 -12.55 78.79 7.87
N SER A 7 -12.13 79.65 6.93
CA SER A 7 -12.70 80.98 6.68
C SER A 7 -14.01 80.96 5.88
N ASP A 8 -14.33 79.86 5.19
CA ASP A 8 -15.60 79.67 4.48
C ASP A 8 -16.69 79.11 5.43
N PRO A 9 -17.75 79.88 5.74
CA PRO A 9 -18.80 79.46 6.68
C PRO A 9 -19.60 78.24 6.20
N ALA A 10 -19.79 78.07 4.89
CA ALA A 10 -20.61 77.00 4.32
C ALA A 10 -19.89 75.64 4.36
N LEU A 11 -18.57 75.66 4.19
CA LEU A 11 -17.73 74.46 4.26
C LEU A 11 -17.58 73.98 5.72
N ARG A 12 -17.42 74.92 6.66
CA ARG A 12 -17.32 74.63 8.10
C ARG A 12 -18.57 73.96 8.65
N ALA A 13 -19.76 74.45 8.28
CA ALA A 13 -21.03 73.88 8.71
C ALA A 13 -21.26 72.44 8.17
N LYS A 14 -20.76 72.13 6.96
CA LYS A 14 -20.84 70.78 6.40
C LYS A 14 -19.93 69.79 7.13
N LEU A 15 -18.72 70.21 7.52
CA LEU A 15 -17.76 69.34 8.20
C LEU A 15 -18.13 69.09 9.67
N GLU A 16 -18.68 70.08 10.38
CA GLU A 16 -19.23 69.88 11.73
C GLU A 16 -20.45 68.94 11.74
N LYS A 17 -21.28 68.99 10.69
CA LYS A 17 -22.42 68.08 10.53
C LYS A 17 -21.98 66.65 10.21
N ALA A 18 -20.92 66.49 9.41
CA ALA A 18 -20.34 65.19 9.09
C ALA A 18 -19.64 64.54 10.30
N SER A 19 -18.92 65.33 11.12
CA SER A 19 -18.25 64.81 12.32
C SER A 19 -19.24 64.43 13.43
N LYS A 20 -20.36 65.15 13.57
CA LYS A 20 -21.43 64.76 14.51
C LYS A 20 -22.16 63.49 14.08
N LEU A 21 -22.30 63.23 12.78
CA LEU A 21 -22.89 61.98 12.27
C LEU A 21 -21.99 60.75 12.49
N SER A 22 -20.66 60.92 12.48
CA SER A 22 -19.71 59.82 12.72
C SER A 22 -19.53 59.46 14.20
N ILE A 23 -19.90 60.36 15.12
CA ILE A 23 -19.74 60.14 16.57
C ILE A 23 -21.03 59.55 17.20
N GLY A 24 -22.19 59.74 16.57
CA GLY A 24 -23.49 59.28 17.11
C GLY A 24 -23.86 57.81 16.88
N LYS A 25 -22.93 56.93 16.50
CA LYS A 25 -23.22 55.50 16.24
C LYS A 25 -22.29 54.50 16.93
N THR A 26 -21.54 54.94 17.92
CA THR A 26 -20.64 54.09 18.69
C THR A 26 -20.93 54.26 20.18
N GLU A 27 -21.93 53.53 20.68
CA GLU A 27 -21.93 53.02 22.06
C GLU A 27 -22.98 51.91 22.22
N THR A 28 -22.45 50.69 22.43
CA THR A 28 -23.03 49.54 23.15
C THR A 28 -24.31 48.87 22.63
N ILE A 29 -24.18 47.65 22.10
CA ILE A 29 -24.65 46.39 22.72
C ILE A 29 -24.39 45.21 21.74
N ASN A 30 -23.78 44.13 22.26
CA ASN A 30 -23.55 42.78 21.71
C ASN A 30 -22.24 42.49 20.95
N GLU A 31 -21.13 42.45 21.69
CA GLU A 31 -19.81 41.96 21.23
C GLU A 31 -19.65 40.44 21.16
N GLU A 32 -20.63 39.61 21.57
CA GLU A 32 -20.46 38.14 21.54
C GLU A 32 -20.93 37.44 20.25
N LYS A 33 -21.67 38.12 19.35
CA LYS A 33 -22.19 37.49 18.11
C LYS A 33 -21.50 37.92 16.82
N LEU A 34 -20.62 38.92 16.87
CA LEU A 34 -19.92 39.43 15.68
C LEU A 34 -18.59 38.69 15.41
N SER A 35 -17.96 38.15 16.45
CA SER A 35 -16.71 37.38 16.36
C SER A 35 -16.91 36.01 15.70
N GLU A 36 -18.04 35.33 15.97
CA GLU A 36 -18.33 34.01 15.40
C GLU A 36 -18.61 34.09 13.88
N ASN A 37 -19.40 35.08 13.44
CA ASN A 37 -19.68 35.29 12.02
C ASN A 37 -18.47 35.84 11.23
N GLN A 38 -17.58 36.61 11.86
CA GLN A 38 -16.33 37.04 11.23
C GLN A 38 -15.30 35.92 11.18
N LEU A 39 -15.25 35.02 12.17
CA LEU A 39 -14.42 33.80 12.09
C LEU A 39 -14.91 32.85 10.99
N ILE A 40 -16.23 32.69 10.82
CA ILE A 40 -16.82 31.87 9.74
C ILE A 40 -16.61 32.53 8.35
N ALA A 41 -16.70 33.85 8.25
CA ALA A 41 -16.43 34.58 7.00
C ALA A 41 -14.93 34.58 6.63
N THR A 42 -14.05 34.57 7.64
CA THR A 42 -12.59 34.48 7.46
C THR A 42 -12.18 33.04 7.12
N GLU A 43 -12.77 32.02 7.75
CA GLU A 43 -12.59 30.62 7.35
C GLU A 43 -13.10 30.34 5.93
N ASN A 44 -14.23 30.93 5.54
CA ASN A 44 -14.79 30.76 4.20
C ASN A 44 -14.01 31.51 3.12
N SER A 45 -13.38 32.64 3.46
CA SER A 45 -12.50 33.37 2.54
C SER A 45 -11.09 32.74 2.46
N ILE A 46 -10.60 32.11 3.53
CA ILE A 46 -9.36 31.30 3.52
C ILE A 46 -9.58 29.95 2.80
N LYS A 47 -10.76 29.30 2.94
CA LYS A 47 -11.13 28.11 2.15
C LYS A 47 -11.31 28.42 0.65
N LYS A 48 -11.78 29.62 0.28
CA LYS A 48 -11.86 30.05 -1.13
C LYS A 48 -10.54 30.51 -1.74
N ARG A 49 -9.51 30.80 -0.93
CA ARG A 49 -8.17 31.22 -1.39
C ARG A 49 -7.09 30.13 -1.32
N ARG A 50 -7.41 28.93 -0.84
CA ARG A 50 -6.54 27.75 -1.00
C ARG A 50 -6.51 27.30 -2.46
N THR A 51 -5.50 27.79 -3.15
CA THR A 51 -4.80 27.17 -4.29
C THR A 51 -5.69 26.68 -5.44
N LYS A 52 -5.91 27.55 -6.44
CA LYS A 52 -5.99 27.04 -7.82
C LYS A 52 -4.68 26.28 -8.08
N PRO A 53 -4.70 25.00 -8.44
CA PRO A 53 -3.48 24.29 -8.79
C PRO A 53 -2.81 25.04 -9.94
N ASN A 54 -1.51 25.25 -9.84
CA ASN A 54 -0.72 25.83 -10.92
C ASN A 54 -0.84 24.89 -12.14
N LYS A 55 -1.64 25.29 -13.14
CA LYS A 55 -2.00 24.50 -14.32
C LYS A 55 -0.81 24.04 -15.17
N LYS A 56 0.41 24.50 -14.85
CA LYS A 56 1.64 24.11 -15.55
C LYS A 56 2.14 22.69 -15.20
N PHE A 57 1.71 22.12 -14.07
CA PHE A 57 2.10 20.75 -13.65
C PHE A 57 0.96 19.73 -13.66
N GLU A 58 -0.28 20.14 -13.99
CA GLU A 58 -1.40 19.20 -14.19
C GLU A 58 -1.33 18.45 -15.54
N ASN A 59 -0.46 18.90 -16.46
CA ASN A 59 -0.27 18.31 -17.77
C ASN A 59 0.59 17.03 -17.78
N LEU A 60 1.10 16.57 -16.63
CA LEU A 60 1.67 15.22 -16.49
C LEU A 60 0.58 14.13 -16.37
N LYS A 61 -0.70 14.50 -16.31
CA LYS A 61 -1.80 13.56 -16.57
C LYS A 61 -1.93 13.36 -18.08
N SER A 62 -1.04 12.55 -18.65
CA SER A 62 -1.24 12.06 -20.01
C SER A 62 -2.62 11.38 -20.08
N LYS A 63 -3.51 11.93 -20.91
CA LYS A 63 -4.67 11.19 -21.42
C LYS A 63 -4.12 10.00 -22.18
N ARG A 64 -3.82 8.91 -21.47
CA ARG A 64 -3.39 7.63 -22.03
C ARG A 64 -4.48 7.11 -22.95
N LYS A 65 -4.37 7.41 -24.25
CA LYS A 65 -5.05 6.65 -25.30
C LYS A 65 -4.60 5.21 -25.14
N LYS A 66 -5.44 4.38 -24.51
CA LYS A 66 -5.23 2.93 -24.42
C LYS A 66 -5.31 2.35 -25.83
N ASN A 67 -4.18 2.30 -26.52
CA ASN A 67 -4.04 1.43 -27.68
C ASN A 67 -4.29 0.00 -27.21
N LYS A 68 -5.27 -0.66 -27.81
CA LYS A 68 -5.64 -2.06 -27.57
C LYS A 68 -4.53 -3.00 -28.06
N ARG A 69 -3.32 -2.93 -27.49
CA ARG A 69 -2.32 -3.97 -27.66
C ARG A 69 -2.75 -5.20 -26.84
N LYS A 70 -2.51 -6.40 -27.37
CA LYS A 70 -2.72 -7.68 -26.65
C LYS A 70 -2.07 -7.52 -25.26
N ARG A 71 -2.87 -7.60 -24.20
CA ARG A 71 -2.40 -7.52 -22.81
C ARG A 71 -1.58 -8.77 -22.50
N LEU A 72 -0.27 -8.69 -22.72
CA LEU A 72 0.67 -9.68 -22.22
C LEU A 72 0.72 -9.57 -20.69
N LYS A 73 0.96 -10.70 -20.02
CA LYS A 73 0.99 -10.76 -18.55
C LYS A 73 2.26 -10.03 -18.06
N PRO A 74 2.18 -9.14 -17.06
CA PRO A 74 3.37 -8.48 -16.54
C PRO A 74 4.38 -9.50 -15.98
N PRO A 75 5.69 -9.29 -16.17
CA PRO A 75 6.73 -10.20 -15.71
C PRO A 75 6.75 -10.27 -14.17
N SER A 76 7.35 -11.34 -13.64
CA SER A 76 7.64 -11.41 -12.20
C SER A 76 8.69 -10.37 -11.83
N THR A 77 8.62 -9.83 -10.60
CA THR A 77 9.62 -8.90 -10.05
C THR A 77 11.04 -9.48 -10.12
N LYS A 78 11.18 -10.80 -9.87
CA LYS A 78 12.45 -11.53 -10.01
C LYS A 78 12.97 -11.52 -11.45
N THR A 79 12.09 -11.72 -12.43
CA THR A 79 12.47 -11.78 -13.85
C THR A 79 12.88 -10.39 -14.34
N LEU A 80 12.15 -9.35 -13.94
CA LEU A 80 12.50 -7.97 -14.23
C LEU A 80 13.85 -7.60 -13.60
N ALA A 81 14.07 -7.94 -12.32
CA ALA A 81 15.35 -7.74 -11.63
C ALA A 81 16.54 -8.32 -12.41
N VAL A 82 16.43 -9.59 -12.84
CA VAL A 82 17.49 -10.26 -13.60
C VAL A 82 17.74 -9.56 -14.93
N ALA A 83 16.69 -9.23 -15.68
CA ALA A 83 16.82 -8.54 -16.96
C ALA A 83 17.45 -7.15 -16.82
N THR A 84 17.05 -6.37 -15.81
CA THR A 84 17.62 -5.05 -15.50
C THR A 84 19.09 -5.16 -15.10
N LYS A 85 19.46 -6.18 -14.33
CA LYS A 85 20.86 -6.44 -13.93
C LYS A 85 21.74 -6.84 -15.11
N GLN A 86 21.21 -7.67 -16.01
CA GLN A 86 21.88 -8.05 -17.25
C GLN A 86 22.08 -6.83 -18.15
N LEU A 87 21.05 -5.98 -18.31
CA LEU A 87 21.15 -4.73 -19.06
C LEU A 87 22.24 -3.82 -18.48
N SER A 88 22.21 -3.56 -17.17
CA SER A 88 23.25 -2.78 -16.47
C SER A 88 24.64 -3.34 -16.73
N SER A 89 24.81 -4.67 -16.59
CA SER A 89 26.12 -5.32 -16.75
C SER A 89 26.65 -5.22 -18.17
N MET A 90 25.82 -5.41 -19.20
CA MET A 90 26.23 -5.27 -20.60
C MET A 90 26.65 -3.85 -20.94
N ILE A 91 25.87 -2.84 -20.53
CA ILE A 91 26.21 -1.44 -20.80
C ILE A 91 27.48 -1.05 -20.03
N ARG A 92 27.64 -1.52 -18.78
CA ARG A 92 28.86 -1.31 -17.99
C ARG A 92 30.11 -1.89 -18.65
N THR A 93 29.99 -3.00 -19.40
CA THR A 93 31.09 -3.56 -20.18
C THR A 93 31.38 -2.82 -21.49
N GLY A 94 30.68 -1.71 -21.76
CA GLY A 94 30.86 -0.90 -22.96
C GLY A 94 30.00 -1.34 -24.15
N LEU A 95 29.08 -2.29 -23.96
CA LEU A 95 28.17 -2.69 -25.03
C LEU A 95 27.16 -1.56 -25.31
N PRO A 96 26.94 -1.17 -26.57
CA PRO A 96 25.93 -0.16 -26.90
C PRO A 96 24.53 -0.58 -26.42
N LEU A 97 23.75 0.39 -25.89
CA LEU A 97 22.40 0.15 -25.36
C LEU A 97 21.49 -0.59 -26.34
N LEU A 98 21.53 -0.20 -27.63
CA LEU A 98 20.74 -0.83 -28.69
C LEU A 98 21.04 -2.32 -28.81
N GLU A 99 22.33 -2.69 -28.77
CA GLU A 99 22.79 -4.06 -28.89
C GLU A 99 22.44 -4.88 -27.64
N ALA A 100 22.64 -4.30 -26.45
CA ALA A 100 22.22 -4.91 -25.19
C ALA A 100 20.70 -5.21 -25.16
N LEU A 101 19.87 -4.28 -25.65
CA LEU A 101 18.42 -4.48 -25.75
C LEU A 101 18.03 -5.58 -26.75
N ASN A 102 18.75 -5.69 -27.87
CA ASN A 102 18.53 -6.77 -28.84
C ASN A 102 18.86 -8.14 -28.22
N ILE A 103 20.01 -8.27 -27.57
CA ILE A 103 20.41 -9.51 -26.87
C ILE A 103 19.36 -9.91 -25.83
N LEU A 104 18.87 -8.97 -25.01
CA LEU A 104 17.82 -9.25 -24.02
C LEU A 104 16.49 -9.63 -24.67
N SER A 105 16.15 -9.02 -25.80
CA SER A 105 14.94 -9.38 -26.53
C SER A 105 14.99 -10.81 -27.08
N GLU A 106 16.18 -11.31 -27.41
CA GLU A 106 16.36 -12.67 -27.94
C GLU A 106 16.43 -13.71 -26.83
N SER A 107 17.20 -13.42 -25.78
CA SER A 107 17.50 -14.31 -24.64
C SER A 107 16.45 -14.38 -23.54
N SER A 108 15.51 -13.42 -23.46
CA SER A 108 14.50 -13.43 -22.41
C SER A 108 13.41 -14.49 -22.66
N ASP A 109 13.18 -15.36 -21.67
CA ASP A 109 12.09 -16.34 -21.67
C ASP A 109 10.70 -15.70 -21.53
N ASP A 110 10.63 -14.51 -20.92
CA ASP A 110 9.37 -13.82 -20.68
C ASP A 110 8.90 -13.09 -21.94
N LYS A 111 7.73 -13.50 -22.44
CA LYS A 111 7.14 -12.95 -23.68
C LYS A 111 6.89 -11.44 -23.61
N THR A 112 6.62 -10.90 -22.41
CA THR A 112 6.38 -9.47 -22.22
C THR A 112 7.69 -8.70 -22.30
N LEU A 113 8.72 -9.14 -21.56
CA LEU A 113 10.05 -8.53 -21.64
C LEU A 113 10.64 -8.60 -23.04
N LYS A 114 10.51 -9.74 -23.72
CA LYS A 114 10.90 -9.91 -25.12
C LYS A 114 10.27 -8.88 -26.04
N ALA A 115 8.95 -8.68 -25.92
CA ALA A 115 8.22 -7.69 -26.72
C ALA A 115 8.64 -6.25 -26.39
N VAL A 116 8.79 -5.94 -25.10
CA VAL A 116 9.16 -4.62 -24.60
C VAL A 116 10.58 -4.25 -25.02
N PHE A 117 11.58 -5.11 -24.82
CA PHE A 117 12.97 -4.82 -25.19
C PHE A 117 13.16 -4.76 -26.70
N LYS A 118 12.40 -5.55 -27.48
CA LYS A 118 12.36 -5.41 -28.94
C LYS A 118 11.78 -4.06 -29.37
N GLU A 119 10.72 -3.59 -28.70
CA GLU A 119 10.19 -2.24 -28.95
C GLU A 119 11.18 -1.16 -28.53
N ALA A 120 11.88 -1.37 -27.41
CA ALA A 120 12.95 -0.48 -26.94
C ALA A 120 14.09 -0.39 -27.96
N SER A 121 14.61 -1.50 -28.47
CA SER A 121 15.70 -1.47 -29.45
C SER A 121 15.31 -0.76 -30.75
N ILE A 122 14.07 -0.96 -31.23
CA ILE A 122 13.51 -0.24 -32.39
C ILE A 122 13.30 1.26 -32.09
N GLY A 123 12.90 1.60 -30.87
CA GLY A 123 12.71 3.00 -30.47
C GLY A 123 14.04 3.76 -30.36
N ILE A 124 15.04 3.14 -29.72
CA ILE A 124 16.40 3.69 -29.60
C ILE A 124 17.02 3.87 -30.99
N SER A 125 16.85 2.91 -31.91
CA SER A 125 17.37 3.04 -33.30
C SER A 125 16.74 4.19 -34.09
N ARG A 126 15.59 4.69 -33.64
CA ARG A 126 14.88 5.84 -34.22
C ARG A 126 15.12 7.15 -33.45
N GLY A 127 15.99 7.13 -32.44
CA GLY A 127 16.36 8.32 -31.65
C GLY A 127 15.42 8.68 -30.51
N ALA A 128 14.49 7.81 -30.12
CA ALA A 128 13.71 8.00 -28.88
C ALA A 128 14.58 7.67 -27.65
N THR A 129 14.27 8.25 -26.50
CA THR A 129 14.93 7.90 -25.23
C THR A 129 14.39 6.58 -24.68
N LEU A 130 15.16 5.91 -23.81
CA LEU A 130 14.71 4.69 -23.14
C LEU A 130 13.49 5.00 -22.28
N GLN A 131 13.52 6.10 -21.50
CA GLN A 131 12.39 6.51 -20.67
C GLN A 131 11.08 6.64 -21.45
N GLU A 132 11.09 7.31 -22.62
CA GLU A 132 9.90 7.49 -23.46
C GLU A 132 9.29 6.16 -23.95
N ILE A 133 10.14 5.16 -24.19
CA ILE A 133 9.70 3.84 -24.66
C ILE A 133 9.16 3.02 -23.49
N LEU A 134 9.85 3.01 -22.35
CA LEU A 134 9.45 2.28 -21.16
C LEU A 134 8.15 2.83 -20.56
N GLU A 135 7.91 4.15 -20.63
CA GLU A 135 6.68 4.79 -20.11
C GLU A 135 5.39 4.27 -20.80
N LYS A 136 5.52 3.73 -22.02
CA LYS A 136 4.41 3.10 -22.76
C LYS A 136 3.96 1.78 -22.11
N HIS A 137 4.74 1.23 -21.17
CA HIS A 137 4.51 -0.05 -20.51
C HIS A 137 4.40 0.09 -18.97
N PRO A 138 3.41 0.84 -18.45
CA PRO A 138 3.26 1.09 -17.01
C PRO A 138 2.84 -0.14 -16.19
N ASP A 139 2.43 -1.22 -16.86
CA ASP A 139 2.16 -2.51 -16.21
C ASP A 139 3.47 -3.28 -15.92
N VAL A 140 4.60 -2.86 -16.49
CA VAL A 140 5.93 -3.50 -16.36
C VAL A 140 6.91 -2.61 -15.58
N PHE A 141 6.99 -1.33 -15.93
CA PHE A 141 7.87 -0.37 -15.30
C PHE A 141 7.05 0.60 -14.45
N ASP A 142 7.37 0.65 -13.16
CA ASP A 142 6.75 1.60 -12.26
C ASP A 142 7.42 2.99 -12.36
N ASP A 143 6.88 3.95 -11.63
CA ASP A 143 7.37 5.32 -11.70
C ASP A 143 8.78 5.48 -11.12
N MET A 144 9.20 4.56 -10.25
CA MET A 144 10.56 4.55 -9.69
C MET A 144 11.57 4.13 -10.76
N TYR A 145 11.27 3.04 -11.48
CA TYR A 145 12.08 2.59 -12.61
C TYR A 145 12.25 3.70 -13.65
N LEU A 146 11.14 4.35 -14.03
CA LEU A 146 11.16 5.43 -15.03
C LEU A 146 11.97 6.65 -14.57
N ALA A 147 11.86 7.03 -13.30
CA ALA A 147 12.60 8.17 -12.74
C ALA A 147 14.11 7.88 -12.70
N LEU A 148 14.52 6.69 -12.28
CA LEU A 148 15.94 6.29 -12.27
C LEU A 148 16.52 6.24 -13.68
N VAL A 149 15.80 5.65 -14.64
CA VAL A 149 16.24 5.63 -16.04
C VAL A 149 16.36 7.06 -16.57
N SER A 150 15.38 7.94 -16.32
CA SER A 150 15.44 9.34 -16.76
C SER A 150 16.67 10.08 -16.21
N ALA A 151 16.93 9.93 -14.91
CA ALA A 151 18.08 10.53 -14.25
C ALA A 151 19.40 9.99 -14.82
N GLY A 152 19.50 8.68 -14.99
CA GLY A 152 20.71 8.05 -15.54
C GLY A 152 20.95 8.33 -17.02
N GLU A 153 19.90 8.42 -17.84
CA GLU A 153 20.03 8.83 -19.24
C GLU A 153 20.52 10.28 -19.35
N THR A 154 19.97 11.18 -18.54
CA THR A 154 20.35 12.60 -18.54
C THR A 154 21.77 12.81 -18.00
N ALA A 155 22.16 12.05 -16.97
CA ALA A 155 23.47 12.15 -16.35
C ALA A 155 24.56 11.29 -17.04
N GLY A 156 24.20 10.45 -18.01
CA GLY A 156 25.12 9.49 -18.64
C GLY A 156 25.56 8.33 -17.72
N LEU A 157 24.84 8.11 -16.63
CA LEU A 157 25.12 7.10 -15.59
C LEU A 157 24.09 5.95 -15.63
N LEU A 158 23.66 5.60 -16.84
CA LEU A 158 22.64 4.57 -17.06
C LEU A 158 23.02 3.20 -16.44
N PRO A 159 24.29 2.73 -16.53
CA PRO A 159 24.70 1.47 -15.88
C PRO A 159 24.48 1.47 -14.37
N GLU A 160 24.85 2.55 -13.69
CA GLU A 160 24.76 2.71 -12.24
C GLU A 160 23.31 2.75 -11.76
N VAL A 161 22.45 3.51 -12.44
CA VAL A 161 21.02 3.58 -12.05
C VAL A 161 20.30 2.27 -12.30
N LEU A 162 20.63 1.55 -13.38
CA LEU A 162 20.05 0.23 -13.66
C LEU A 162 20.55 -0.81 -12.64
N ASP A 163 21.80 -0.72 -12.18
CA ASP A 163 22.30 -1.61 -11.11
C ASP A 163 21.55 -1.37 -9.79
N ARG A 164 21.30 -0.10 -9.44
CA ARG A 164 20.49 0.29 -8.27
C ARG A 164 19.05 -0.20 -8.39
N GLU A 165 18.42 -0.04 -9.55
CA GLU A 165 17.06 -0.52 -9.80
C GLU A 165 16.99 -2.05 -9.73
N ALA A 166 17.98 -2.75 -10.27
CA ALA A 166 18.07 -4.20 -10.15
C ALA A 166 18.15 -4.64 -8.68
N LYS A 167 18.98 -4.00 -7.86
CA LYS A 167 19.10 -4.29 -6.41
C LYS A 167 17.79 -4.05 -5.66
N LEU A 168 17.06 -2.98 -5.99
CA LEU A 168 15.73 -2.75 -5.44
C LEU A 168 14.78 -3.89 -5.80
N LEU A 169 14.66 -4.24 -7.08
CA LEU A 169 13.77 -5.30 -7.54
C LEU A 169 14.14 -6.68 -6.95
N GLU A 170 15.44 -6.94 -6.77
CA GLU A 170 15.95 -8.12 -6.04
C GLU A 170 15.48 -8.12 -4.58
N SER A 171 15.62 -7.00 -3.86
CA SER A 171 15.16 -6.85 -2.47
C SER A 171 13.65 -7.05 -2.35
N LEU A 172 12.85 -6.40 -3.20
CA LEU A 172 11.39 -6.58 -3.24
C LEU A 172 11.00 -8.04 -3.55
N SER A 173 11.71 -8.69 -4.46
CA SER A 173 11.50 -10.10 -4.77
C SER A 173 11.87 -11.01 -3.59
N LYS A 174 12.96 -10.71 -2.88
CA LYS A 174 13.41 -11.45 -1.69
C LYS A 174 12.38 -11.36 -0.56
N ILE A 175 11.93 -10.15 -0.23
CA ILE A 175 10.90 -9.92 0.80
C ILE A 175 9.61 -10.67 0.44
N LYS A 176 9.15 -10.54 -0.81
CA LYS A 176 7.95 -11.24 -1.28
C LYS A 176 8.12 -12.76 -1.20
N GLY A 177 9.28 -13.28 -1.59
CA GLY A 177 9.61 -14.71 -1.51
C GLY A 177 9.58 -15.22 -0.08
N GLN A 178 10.19 -14.48 0.86
CA GLN A 178 10.18 -14.82 2.29
C GLN A 178 8.76 -14.88 2.86
N ILE A 179 7.91 -13.90 2.54
CA ILE A 179 6.51 -13.90 2.96
C ILE A 179 5.76 -15.11 2.37
N GLN A 180 5.97 -15.42 1.10
CA GLN A 180 5.33 -16.58 0.46
C GLN A 180 5.78 -17.89 1.10
N SER A 181 7.08 -18.08 1.31
CA SER A 181 7.64 -19.28 1.94
C SER A 181 7.13 -19.47 3.37
N ALA A 182 7.01 -18.39 4.15
CA ALA A 182 6.46 -18.41 5.51
C ALA A 182 5.00 -18.88 5.56
N LEU A 183 4.21 -18.58 4.52
CA LEU A 183 2.79 -18.95 4.45
C LEU A 183 2.56 -20.36 3.90
N THR A 184 3.54 -20.97 3.23
CA THR A 184 3.40 -22.30 2.63
C THR A 184 2.98 -23.37 3.66
N TYR A 185 3.62 -23.40 4.82
CA TYR A 185 3.35 -24.40 5.85
C TYR A 185 1.96 -24.26 6.50
N PRO A 186 1.53 -23.08 7.00
CA PRO A 186 0.17 -22.89 7.48
C PRO A 186 -0.91 -23.25 6.46
N ILE A 187 -0.69 -22.89 5.18
CA ILE A 187 -1.62 -23.22 4.10
C ILE A 187 -1.70 -24.74 3.88
N ALA A 188 -0.56 -25.45 3.88
CA ALA A 188 -0.53 -26.90 3.72
C ALA A 188 -1.31 -27.63 4.83
N ILE A 189 -1.09 -27.27 6.09
CA ILE A 189 -1.84 -27.85 7.23
C ILE A 189 -3.32 -27.51 7.15
N PHE A 190 -3.64 -26.26 6.82
CA PHE A 190 -5.03 -25.84 6.69
C PHE A 190 -5.75 -26.65 5.61
N VAL A 191 -5.14 -26.82 4.44
CA VAL A 191 -5.68 -27.66 3.35
C VAL A 191 -5.85 -29.11 3.80
N LEU A 192 -4.85 -29.71 4.47
CA LEU A 192 -4.96 -31.07 5.01
C LEU A 192 -6.10 -31.19 6.02
N THR A 193 -6.23 -30.22 6.92
CA THR A 193 -7.31 -30.18 7.93
C THR A 193 -8.68 -30.11 7.27
N VAL A 194 -8.84 -29.25 6.26
CA VAL A 194 -10.08 -29.14 5.49
C VAL A 194 -10.40 -30.45 4.76
N ILE A 195 -9.41 -31.12 4.18
CA ILE A 195 -9.59 -32.44 3.55
C ILE A 195 -10.10 -33.46 4.57
N VAL A 196 -9.47 -33.55 5.74
CA VAL A 196 -9.88 -34.47 6.82
C VAL A 196 -11.32 -34.17 7.26
N ILE A 197 -11.68 -32.89 7.47
CA ILE A 197 -13.04 -32.49 7.80
C ILE A 197 -14.03 -32.96 6.72
N ILE A 198 -13.72 -32.74 5.44
CA ILE A 198 -14.61 -33.14 4.34
C ILE A 198 -14.80 -34.66 4.32
N VAL A 199 -13.73 -35.44 4.48
CA VAL A 199 -13.80 -36.91 4.56
C VAL A 199 -14.70 -37.35 5.73
N MET A 200 -14.52 -36.73 6.90
CA MET A 200 -15.35 -37.00 8.08
C MET A 200 -16.83 -36.69 7.82
N LEU A 201 -17.14 -35.51 7.26
CA LEU A 201 -18.51 -35.12 6.95
C LEU A 201 -19.15 -36.05 5.92
N VAL A 202 -18.42 -36.43 4.86
CA VAL A 202 -18.99 -37.20 3.74
C VAL A 202 -19.14 -38.69 4.06
N PHE A 203 -18.20 -39.29 4.78
CA PHE A 203 -18.19 -40.73 5.03
C PHE A 203 -18.59 -41.12 6.44
N VAL A 204 -18.14 -40.40 7.46
CA VAL A 204 -18.30 -40.83 8.86
C VAL A 204 -19.64 -40.40 9.43
N ILE A 205 -19.99 -39.13 9.32
CA ILE A 205 -21.25 -38.58 9.88
C ILE A 205 -22.55 -39.27 9.39
N PRO A 206 -22.68 -39.66 8.11
CA PRO A 206 -23.88 -40.35 7.63
C PRO A 206 -24.08 -41.70 8.31
N VAL A 207 -23.00 -42.45 8.55
CA VAL A 207 -23.08 -43.74 9.26
C VAL A 207 -23.68 -43.55 10.65
N PHE A 208 -23.28 -42.48 11.35
CA PHE A 208 -23.91 -42.14 12.63
C PHE A 208 -25.37 -41.72 12.45
N THR A 209 -25.67 -40.88 11.46
CA THR A 209 -27.03 -40.43 11.19
C THR A 209 -27.98 -41.61 10.95
N ASP A 210 -27.54 -42.60 10.18
CA ASP A 210 -28.29 -43.84 9.92
C ASP A 210 -28.51 -44.63 11.22
N MET A 211 -27.50 -44.72 12.10
CA MET A 211 -27.62 -45.34 13.43
C MET A 211 -28.59 -44.60 14.38
N TYR A 212 -28.71 -43.27 14.28
CA TYR A 212 -29.69 -42.50 15.08
C TYR A 212 -31.10 -42.61 14.54
N SER A 213 -31.24 -42.62 13.21
CA SER A 213 -32.55 -42.69 12.56
C SER A 213 -33.32 -43.96 12.94
N SER A 214 -32.63 -45.06 13.25
CA SER A 214 -33.22 -46.31 13.74
C SER A 214 -33.60 -46.28 15.23
N SER A 215 -33.09 -45.32 16.01
CA SER A 215 -33.29 -45.21 17.47
C SER A 215 -34.42 -44.25 17.86
N GLY A 216 -35.03 -43.54 16.90
CA GLY A 216 -36.18 -42.65 17.12
C GLY A 216 -35.91 -41.39 17.95
N THR A 217 -34.66 -41.17 18.37
CA THR A 217 -34.23 -40.03 19.19
C THR A 217 -33.66 -38.90 18.32
N LYS A 218 -33.95 -37.65 18.70
CA LYS A 218 -33.43 -36.47 17.97
C LYS A 218 -31.93 -36.33 18.21
N LEU A 219 -31.20 -36.01 17.15
CA LEU A 219 -29.78 -35.72 17.22
C LEU A 219 -29.52 -34.49 18.10
N PRO A 220 -28.43 -34.49 18.89
CA PRO A 220 -27.98 -33.30 19.60
C PRO A 220 -27.69 -32.15 18.64
N ALA A 221 -27.88 -30.91 19.10
CA ALA A 221 -27.71 -29.71 18.26
C ALA A 221 -26.33 -29.62 17.57
N LEU A 222 -25.27 -30.04 18.25
CA LEU A 222 -23.90 -30.05 17.72
C LEU A 222 -23.74 -31.02 16.55
N THR A 223 -24.31 -32.22 16.68
CA THR A 223 -24.29 -33.26 15.65
C THR A 223 -25.21 -32.91 14.50
N GLN A 224 -26.39 -32.34 14.79
CA GLN A 224 -27.32 -31.87 13.77
C GLN A 224 -26.68 -30.81 12.86
N PHE A 225 -25.94 -29.84 13.43
CA PHE A 225 -25.20 -28.86 12.64
C PHE A 225 -24.22 -29.51 11.66
N LEU A 226 -23.52 -30.56 12.08
CA LEU A 226 -22.59 -31.28 11.21
C LEU A 226 -23.29 -32.14 10.15
N VAL A 227 -24.45 -32.72 10.48
CA VAL A 227 -25.30 -33.44 9.52
C VAL A 227 -25.84 -32.47 8.46
N ASP A 228 -26.30 -31.29 8.87
CA ASP A 228 -26.75 -30.24 7.95
C ASP A 228 -25.61 -29.80 7.04
N ALA A 229 -24.40 -29.60 7.59
CA ALA A 229 -23.20 -29.29 6.81
C ALA A 229 -22.82 -30.44 5.84
N SER A 230 -22.92 -31.70 6.27
CA SER A 230 -22.69 -32.87 5.42
C SER A 230 -23.69 -32.94 4.27
N ASN A 231 -24.98 -32.75 4.54
CA ASN A 231 -26.04 -32.75 3.54
C ASN A 231 -25.85 -31.63 2.51
N LEU A 232 -25.43 -30.44 2.96
CA LEU A 232 -25.07 -29.34 2.05
C LEU A 232 -23.91 -29.71 1.12
N ILE A 233 -22.88 -30.38 1.62
CA ILE A 233 -21.72 -30.78 0.80
C ILE A 233 -22.08 -31.91 -0.16
N LYS A 234 -22.95 -32.83 0.24
CA LYS A 234 -23.36 -34.00 -0.54
C LYS A 234 -24.38 -33.68 -1.64
N ASP A 235 -25.20 -32.65 -1.46
CA ASP A 235 -26.21 -32.27 -2.45
C ASP A 235 -25.54 -31.76 -3.74
N PRO A 236 -25.65 -32.49 -4.88
CA PRO A 236 -25.08 -32.07 -6.14
C PRO A 236 -25.64 -30.72 -6.62
N SER A 237 -26.89 -30.42 -6.25
CA SER A 237 -27.57 -29.17 -6.62
C SER A 237 -26.99 -27.96 -5.87
N PHE A 238 -26.52 -28.16 -4.63
CA PHE A 238 -25.85 -27.15 -3.84
C PHE A 238 -24.44 -26.86 -4.37
N LEU A 239 -23.68 -27.89 -4.75
CA LEU A 239 -22.36 -27.72 -5.38
C LEU A 239 -22.45 -26.92 -6.71
N ILE A 240 -23.45 -27.22 -7.54
CA ILE A 240 -23.67 -26.51 -8.81
C ILE A 240 -24.12 -25.04 -8.60
N LYS A 241 -24.92 -24.74 -7.58
CA LYS A 241 -25.38 -23.37 -7.25
C LYS A 241 -24.35 -22.56 -6.46
N SER A 242 -23.52 -23.22 -5.65
CA SER A 242 -22.50 -22.58 -4.81
C SER A 242 -21.30 -22.11 -5.62
N ILE A 243 -20.94 -22.76 -6.74
CA ILE A 243 -19.83 -22.34 -7.61
C ILE A 243 -20.08 -20.92 -8.19
N PRO A 244 -21.23 -20.62 -8.85
CA PRO A 244 -21.57 -19.27 -9.27
C PRO A 244 -21.62 -18.27 -8.11
N ALA A 245 -22.18 -18.65 -6.96
CA ALA A 245 -22.25 -17.79 -5.78
C ALA A 245 -20.85 -17.47 -5.20
N LEU A 246 -19.94 -18.43 -5.20
CA LEU A 246 -18.53 -18.26 -4.82
C LEU A 246 -17.80 -17.37 -5.83
N ILE A 247 -18.04 -17.53 -7.13
CA ILE A 247 -17.44 -16.69 -8.17
C ILE A 247 -17.96 -15.25 -8.05
N VAL A 248 -19.26 -15.06 -7.90
CA VAL A 248 -19.88 -13.73 -7.69
C VAL A 248 -19.41 -13.12 -6.37
N GLY A 249 -19.40 -13.90 -5.29
CA GLY A 249 -18.87 -13.49 -3.99
C GLY A 249 -17.39 -13.10 -4.07
N PHE A 250 -16.57 -13.87 -4.79
CA PHE A 250 -15.16 -13.56 -5.03
C PHE A 250 -14.98 -12.29 -5.86
N ILE A 251 -15.80 -12.07 -6.89
CA ILE A 251 -15.77 -10.85 -7.70
C ILE A 251 -16.20 -9.63 -6.87
N LEU A 252 -17.27 -9.76 -6.07
CA LEU A 252 -17.77 -8.70 -5.18
C LEU A 252 -16.75 -8.40 -4.08
N ALA A 253 -16.15 -9.41 -3.47
CA ALA A 253 -15.06 -9.26 -2.51
C ALA A 253 -13.87 -8.55 -3.15
N LYS A 254 -13.43 -8.99 -4.33
CA LYS A 254 -12.34 -8.34 -5.09
C LYS A 254 -12.65 -6.89 -5.45
N ARG A 255 -13.93 -6.56 -5.69
CA ARG A 255 -14.38 -5.18 -5.94
C ARG A 255 -14.39 -4.35 -4.66
N GLN A 256 -14.87 -4.90 -3.54
CA GLN A 256 -14.89 -4.24 -2.24
C GLN A 256 -13.48 -4.01 -1.69
N MET A 257 -12.55 -4.93 -1.94
CA MET A 257 -11.14 -4.79 -1.56
C MET A 257 -10.44 -3.60 -2.26
N LYS A 258 -11.03 -3.04 -3.32
CA LYS A 258 -10.54 -1.85 -4.01
C LYS A 258 -11.18 -0.54 -3.51
N THR A 259 -12.19 -0.62 -2.65
CA THR A 259 -12.86 0.56 -2.10
C THR A 259 -11.93 1.30 -1.13
N ASN A 260 -11.80 2.62 -1.28
CA ASN A 260 -10.96 3.46 -0.40
C ASN A 260 -11.23 3.23 1.10
N LYS A 261 -12.51 3.04 1.48
CA LYS A 261 -12.93 2.77 2.86
C LYS A 261 -12.32 1.48 3.39
N PHE A 262 -12.39 0.39 2.62
CA PHE A 262 -11.85 -0.90 3.02
C PHE A 262 -10.33 -0.87 3.13
N ILE A 263 -9.64 -0.24 2.17
CA ILE A 263 -8.18 -0.13 2.21
C ILE A 263 -7.75 0.67 3.45
N ASN A 264 -8.40 1.81 3.74
CA ASN A 264 -8.09 2.59 4.94
C ASN A 264 -8.35 1.80 6.23
N TRP A 265 -9.46 1.06 6.30
CA TRP A 265 -9.78 0.21 7.45
C TRP A 265 -8.73 -0.89 7.64
N LYS A 266 -8.41 -1.65 6.57
CA LYS A 266 -7.38 -2.70 6.57
C LYS A 266 -6.04 -2.17 7.03
N ASP A 267 -5.57 -1.09 6.42
CA ASP A 267 -4.25 -0.52 6.69
C ASP A 267 -4.14 0.01 8.12
N SER A 268 -5.24 0.55 8.66
CA SER A 268 -5.30 0.98 10.06
C SER A 268 -5.38 -0.20 11.02
N MET A 269 -6.10 -1.27 10.65
CA MET A 269 -6.26 -2.48 11.48
C MET A 269 -4.94 -3.27 11.58
N LEU A 270 -4.21 -3.40 10.47
CA LEU A 270 -2.90 -4.07 10.44
C LEU A 270 -1.87 -3.37 11.34
N LEU A 271 -1.98 -2.06 11.55
CA LEU A 271 -1.10 -1.32 12.46
C LEU A 271 -1.54 -1.40 13.94
N LYS A 272 -2.72 -1.92 14.23
CA LYS A 272 -3.24 -2.11 15.60
C LYS A 272 -2.95 -3.51 16.15
N LEU A 273 -2.85 -4.51 15.28
CA LEU A 273 -2.58 -5.89 15.68
C LEU A 273 -1.09 -6.06 16.00
N PRO A 274 -0.70 -6.46 17.23
CA PRO A 274 0.71 -6.56 17.62
C PRO A 274 1.55 -7.44 16.68
N ILE A 275 0.94 -8.53 16.21
CA ILE A 275 1.56 -9.55 15.35
C ILE A 275 1.91 -8.99 13.96
N THR A 276 1.10 -8.10 13.39
CA THR A 276 1.30 -7.56 12.03
C THR A 276 1.80 -6.13 12.00
N LYS A 277 1.64 -5.38 13.10
CA LYS A 277 2.09 -3.99 13.22
C LYS A 277 3.57 -3.86 12.89
N ASP A 278 4.39 -4.73 13.47
CA ASP A 278 5.84 -4.65 13.37
C ASP A 278 6.31 -4.93 11.93
N LEU A 279 5.80 -6.00 11.33
CA LEU A 279 6.09 -6.35 9.93
C LEU A 279 5.67 -5.24 8.96
N VAL A 280 4.47 -4.68 9.11
CA VAL A 280 3.98 -3.62 8.21
C VAL A 280 4.78 -2.34 8.38
N THR A 281 5.10 -1.97 9.62
CA THR A 281 5.91 -0.79 9.93
C THR A 281 7.30 -0.93 9.34
N LYS A 282 8.02 -2.00 9.67
CA LYS A 282 9.37 -2.27 9.18
C LYS A 282 9.42 -2.40 7.66
N SER A 283 8.42 -3.04 7.04
CA SER A 283 8.33 -3.14 5.58
C SER A 283 8.11 -1.79 4.91
N CYS A 284 7.28 -0.91 5.48
CA CYS A 284 7.09 0.44 4.95
C CYS A 284 8.37 1.28 5.09
N LEU A 285 9.06 1.19 6.22
CA LEU A 285 10.32 1.91 6.45
C LEU A 285 11.45 1.39 5.55
N ALA A 286 11.56 0.07 5.37
CA ALA A 286 12.52 -0.55 4.46
C ALA A 286 12.31 -0.08 3.01
N ASN A 287 11.08 -0.18 2.49
CA ASN A 287 10.77 0.25 1.12
C ASN A 287 10.97 1.75 0.95
N PHE A 288 10.53 2.56 1.92
CA PHE A 288 10.71 4.00 1.87
C PHE A 288 12.18 4.40 1.83
N SER A 289 12.99 3.86 2.75
CA SER A 289 14.43 4.13 2.81
C SER A 289 15.16 3.62 1.59
N ARG A 290 14.89 2.39 1.13
CA ARG A 290 15.55 1.85 -0.07
C ARG A 290 15.22 2.68 -1.31
N THR A 291 13.94 3.04 -1.50
CA THR A 291 13.55 3.90 -2.63
C THR A 291 14.18 5.28 -2.53
N LEU A 292 14.14 5.90 -1.36
CA LEU A 292 14.69 7.24 -1.14
C LEU A 292 16.21 7.26 -1.33
N SER A 293 16.94 6.27 -0.77
CA SER A 293 18.38 6.10 -0.96
C SER A 293 18.75 5.96 -2.43
N SER A 294 18.06 5.06 -3.16
CA SER A 294 18.34 4.82 -4.58
C SER A 294 18.12 6.06 -5.43
N LEU A 295 17.03 6.80 -5.22
CA LEU A 295 16.72 8.02 -5.98
C LEU A 295 17.66 9.17 -5.61
N ASN A 296 17.89 9.40 -4.32
CA ASN A 296 18.76 10.49 -3.86
C ASN A 296 20.21 10.28 -4.32
N SER A 297 20.71 9.05 -4.23
CA SER A 297 22.04 8.69 -4.72
C SER A 297 22.17 8.74 -6.25
N ALA A 298 21.05 8.68 -6.98
CA ALA A 298 20.99 8.88 -8.42
C ALA A 298 20.83 10.37 -8.81
N GLY A 299 20.85 11.29 -7.83
CA GLY A 299 20.74 12.72 -8.05
C GLY A 299 19.31 13.21 -8.31
N VAL A 300 18.29 12.38 -8.07
CA VAL A 300 16.89 12.80 -8.19
C VAL A 300 16.57 13.80 -7.07
N PRO A 301 15.98 14.97 -7.36
CA PRO A 301 15.64 15.98 -6.36
C PRO A 301 14.80 15.40 -5.20
N ILE A 302 15.12 15.75 -3.96
CA ILE A 302 14.52 15.14 -2.75
C ILE A 302 12.98 15.19 -2.73
N LEU A 303 12.37 16.29 -3.19
CA LEU A 303 10.91 16.43 -3.25
C LEU A 303 10.26 15.45 -4.24
N GLU A 304 10.91 15.20 -5.37
CA GLU A 304 10.49 14.23 -6.37
C GLU A 304 10.72 12.80 -5.85
N ALA A 305 11.89 12.56 -5.25
CA ALA A 305 12.22 11.29 -4.63
C ALA A 305 11.18 10.90 -3.57
N LEU A 306 10.75 11.83 -2.71
CA LEU A 306 9.70 11.59 -1.72
C LEU A 306 8.33 11.26 -2.35
N MET A 307 7.95 11.92 -3.46
CA MET A 307 6.71 11.59 -4.18
C MET A 307 6.75 10.18 -4.77
N ILE A 308 7.90 9.74 -5.24
CA ILE A 308 8.10 8.41 -5.81
C ILE A 308 8.13 7.37 -4.67
N SER A 309 8.91 7.61 -3.60
CA SER A 309 8.95 6.75 -2.40
C SER A 309 7.57 6.53 -1.79
N LYS A 310 6.68 7.52 -1.85
CA LYS A 310 5.29 7.35 -1.41
C LYS A 310 4.59 6.19 -2.13
N ARG A 311 4.84 5.98 -3.43
CA ARG A 311 4.15 4.98 -4.25
C ARG A 311 4.58 3.55 -3.92
N THR A 312 5.77 3.37 -3.32
CA THR A 312 6.29 2.06 -2.89
C THR A 312 5.77 1.64 -1.51
N LEU A 313 5.12 2.56 -0.78
CA LEU A 313 4.50 2.29 0.51
C LEU A 313 3.21 1.47 0.36
N GLY A 314 3.20 0.27 0.94
CA GLY A 314 2.05 -0.64 0.92
C GLY A 314 0.92 -0.30 1.91
N ASN A 315 1.09 0.74 2.73
CA ASN A 315 0.13 1.15 3.76
C ASN A 315 -0.20 2.65 3.66
N ARG A 316 -1.50 2.98 3.64
CA ARG A 316 -2.00 4.36 3.51
C ARG A 316 -1.72 5.29 4.68
N VAL A 317 -1.44 4.77 5.87
CA VAL A 317 -0.97 5.59 6.99
C VAL A 317 0.40 6.17 6.64
N PHE A 318 1.33 5.34 6.19
CA PHE A 318 2.65 5.79 5.76
C PHE A 318 2.58 6.69 4.52
N GLN A 319 1.68 6.41 3.55
CA GLN A 319 1.49 7.31 2.41
C GLN A 319 1.04 8.72 2.83
N ARG A 320 0.21 8.84 3.87
CA ARG A 320 -0.21 10.14 4.42
C ARG A 320 0.94 10.85 5.14
N ILE A 321 1.82 10.10 5.81
CA ILE A 321 3.03 10.67 6.41
C ILE A 321 3.94 11.22 5.31
N ALA A 322 4.16 10.46 4.23
CA ALA A 322 4.93 10.93 3.08
C ALA A 322 4.32 12.18 2.40
N ASP A 323 2.98 12.27 2.30
CA ASP A 323 2.29 13.48 1.82
C ASP A 323 2.54 14.70 2.72
N LYS A 324 2.48 14.49 4.03
CA LYS A 324 2.77 15.53 5.04
C LYS A 324 4.23 15.96 4.95
N MET A 325 5.16 15.02 4.86
CA MET A 325 6.58 15.30 4.64
C MET A 325 6.77 16.19 3.41
N ASN A 326 6.18 15.83 2.27
CA ASN A 326 6.33 16.63 1.05
C ASN A 326 5.85 18.07 1.24
N THR A 327 4.70 18.25 1.88
CA THR A 327 4.11 19.59 2.14
C THR A 327 4.97 20.42 3.08
N GLU A 328 5.46 19.82 4.17
CA GLU A 328 6.24 20.53 5.20
C GLU A 328 7.66 20.85 4.71
N ILE A 329 8.28 19.96 3.92
CA ILE A 329 9.63 20.21 3.35
C ILE A 329 9.56 21.30 2.29
N GLN A 330 8.49 21.36 1.49
CA GLN A 330 8.24 22.50 0.60
C GLN A 330 8.13 23.83 1.36
N ALA A 331 7.66 23.78 2.62
CA ALA A 331 7.60 24.94 3.51
C ALA A 331 8.94 25.20 4.26
N GLY A 332 9.99 24.43 3.97
CA GLY A 332 11.32 24.59 4.57
C GLY A 332 11.51 23.89 5.92
N GLN A 333 10.59 23.01 6.32
CA GLN A 333 10.79 22.23 7.54
C GLN A 333 11.75 21.04 7.31
N PRO A 334 12.69 20.78 8.23
CA PRO A 334 13.55 19.58 8.19
C PRO A 334 12.73 18.28 8.20
N ILE A 335 13.18 17.26 7.45
CA ILE A 335 12.51 15.95 7.36
C ILE A 335 12.35 15.33 8.74
N TYR A 336 13.41 15.36 9.55
CA TYR A 336 13.40 14.70 10.86
C TYR A 336 12.33 15.29 11.80
N LYS A 337 12.00 16.59 11.67
CA LYS A 337 10.95 17.21 12.49
C LYS A 337 9.57 16.65 12.16
N VAL A 338 9.30 16.41 10.88
CA VAL A 338 8.02 15.83 10.45
C VAL A 338 7.89 14.39 10.91
N LEU A 339 8.96 13.61 10.78
CA LEU A 339 9.03 12.21 11.26
C LEU A 339 8.86 12.12 12.78
N ALA A 340 9.45 13.07 13.53
CA ALA A 340 9.34 13.15 14.98
C ALA A 340 7.91 13.37 15.48
N LEU A 341 6.99 13.87 14.65
CA LEU A 341 5.57 14.01 15.03
C LEU A 341 4.83 12.67 15.00
N GLU A 342 5.37 11.65 14.34
CA GLU A 342 4.70 10.38 14.06
C GLU A 342 5.25 9.22 14.93
N VAL A 343 5.66 9.52 16.17
CA VAL A 343 6.29 8.58 17.14
C VAL A 343 5.47 7.29 17.38
N LYS A 344 4.16 7.31 17.13
CA LYS A 344 3.30 6.13 17.29
C LYS A 344 3.62 5.00 16.31
N VAL A 345 4.17 5.33 15.15
CA VAL A 345 4.46 4.39 14.05
C VAL A 345 5.90 4.47 13.56
N ILE A 346 6.59 5.59 13.77
CA ILE A 346 8.00 5.75 13.36
C ILE A 346 8.91 5.59 14.58
N PRO A 347 9.84 4.61 14.56
CA PRO A 347 10.83 4.45 15.62
C PRO A 347 11.77 5.64 15.75
N ILE A 348 12.21 5.91 16.98
CA ILE A 348 13.11 7.04 17.29
C ILE A 348 14.41 6.95 16.48
N MET A 349 14.99 5.76 16.38
CA MET A 349 16.23 5.52 15.62
C MET A 349 16.10 5.95 14.15
N PHE A 350 14.94 5.71 13.51
CA PHE A 350 14.69 6.14 12.14
C PHE A 350 14.78 7.65 12.02
N THR A 351 14.08 8.37 12.91
CA THR A 351 14.08 9.83 12.95
C THR A 351 15.47 10.40 13.24
N SER A 352 16.22 9.78 14.17
CA SER A 352 17.58 10.20 14.52
C SER A 352 18.57 10.09 13.35
N MET A 353 18.48 9.03 12.54
CA MET A 353 19.34 8.88 11.37
C MET A 353 19.05 9.92 10.28
N PHE A 354 17.77 10.28 10.08
CA PHE A 354 17.42 11.42 9.22
C PHE A 354 17.97 12.73 9.77
N ARG A 355 17.88 12.95 11.09
CA ARG A 355 18.43 14.14 11.72
C ARG A 355 19.94 14.26 11.50
N ILE A 356 20.68 13.18 11.77
CA ILE A 356 22.13 13.14 11.56
C ILE A 356 22.44 13.39 10.09
N GLY A 357 21.78 12.69 9.16
CA GLY A 357 22.02 12.86 7.73
C GLY A 357 21.70 14.26 7.20
N GLU A 358 20.66 14.93 7.72
CA GLU A 358 20.35 16.32 7.36
C GLU A 358 21.35 17.31 7.98
N GLU A 359 21.76 17.11 9.24
CA GLU A 359 22.71 18.00 9.94
C GLU A 359 24.14 17.86 9.38
N THR A 360 24.55 16.67 8.96
CA THR A 360 25.89 16.41 8.39
C THR A 360 25.94 16.52 6.87
N GLY A 361 24.80 16.63 6.19
CA GLY A 361 24.71 16.61 4.72
C GLY A 361 24.82 15.21 4.10
N GLU A 362 24.97 14.16 4.90
CA GLU A 362 25.15 12.76 4.46
C GLU A 362 23.83 11.97 4.48
N LEU A 363 22.74 12.59 4.02
CA LEU A 363 21.41 11.96 4.04
C LEU A 363 21.37 10.67 3.22
N SER A 364 22.04 10.61 2.08
CA SER A 364 22.10 9.40 1.24
C SER A 364 22.64 8.21 2.02
N GLU A 365 23.78 8.37 2.70
CA GLU A 365 24.45 7.29 3.43
C GLU A 365 23.60 6.83 4.62
N MET A 366 23.03 7.77 5.38
CA MET A 366 22.21 7.43 6.54
C MET A 366 20.91 6.73 6.14
N VAL A 367 20.28 7.14 5.05
CA VAL A 367 19.06 6.49 4.53
C VAL A 367 19.38 5.11 3.94
N ASP A 368 20.55 4.91 3.34
CA ASP A 368 20.97 3.59 2.85
C ASP A 368 21.20 2.60 4.01
N LYS A 369 21.86 3.03 5.09
CA LYS A 369 22.00 2.22 6.32
C LYS A 369 20.66 1.88 6.95
N LEU A 370 19.70 2.83 6.92
CA LEU A 370 18.33 2.55 7.35
C LEU A 370 17.67 1.50 6.45
N ALA A 371 17.88 1.55 5.14
CA ALA A 371 17.34 0.56 4.22
C ALA A 371 17.84 -0.84 4.56
N ASP A 372 19.16 -1.02 4.69
CA ASP A 372 19.77 -2.30 5.06
C ASP A 372 19.24 -2.82 6.41
N PHE A 373 19.24 -1.96 7.43
CA PHE A 373 18.75 -2.31 8.77
C PHE A 373 17.28 -2.75 8.76
N TYR A 374 16.39 -1.99 8.11
CA TYR A 374 14.97 -2.33 8.10
C TYR A 374 14.64 -3.51 7.19
N GLU A 375 15.42 -3.77 6.14
CA GLU A 375 15.30 -5.01 5.35
C GLU A 375 15.62 -6.26 6.19
N ASP A 376 16.66 -6.19 7.03
CA ASP A 376 16.98 -7.26 7.98
C ASP A 376 15.90 -7.42 9.05
N GLU A 377 15.39 -6.30 9.60
CA GLU A 377 14.28 -6.32 10.55
C GLU A 377 12.98 -6.89 9.96
N VAL A 378 12.71 -6.67 8.66
CA VAL A 378 11.60 -7.32 7.95
C VAL A 378 11.79 -8.83 7.93
N SER A 379 12.98 -9.30 7.55
CA SER A 379 13.32 -10.74 7.53
C SER A 379 13.11 -11.39 8.90
N THR A 380 13.56 -10.73 9.97
CA THR A 380 13.34 -11.17 11.36
C THR A 380 11.85 -11.19 11.72
N SER A 381 11.10 -10.16 11.34
CA SER A 381 9.66 -10.06 11.62
C SER A 381 8.85 -11.14 10.91
N VAL A 382 9.24 -11.52 9.68
CA VAL A 382 8.62 -12.64 8.96
C VAL A 382 8.87 -13.96 9.68
N LYS A 383 10.09 -14.19 10.21
CA LYS A 383 10.40 -15.39 11.00
C LYS A 383 9.56 -15.44 12.28
N SER A 384 9.52 -14.35 13.05
CA SER A 384 8.71 -14.26 14.28
C SER A 384 7.22 -14.49 14.01
N LEU A 385 6.68 -13.93 12.91
CA LEU A 385 5.30 -14.17 12.50
C LEU A 385 5.05 -15.66 12.23
N THR A 386 5.98 -16.32 11.54
CA THR A 386 5.89 -17.76 11.23
C THR A 386 5.90 -18.59 12.51
N SER A 387 6.78 -18.29 13.46
CA SER A 387 6.88 -19.01 14.74
C SER A 387 5.63 -18.86 15.62
N VAL A 388 4.88 -17.75 15.51
CA VAL A 388 3.61 -17.58 16.22
C VAL A 388 2.46 -18.31 15.52
N LEU A 389 2.48 -18.38 14.19
CA LEU A 389 1.45 -19.08 13.42
C LEU A 389 1.44 -20.58 13.70
N GLU A 390 2.59 -21.21 13.97
CA GLU A 390 2.67 -22.64 14.20
C GLU A 390 1.89 -23.12 15.45
N PRO A 391 2.09 -22.57 16.67
CA PRO A 391 1.26 -22.90 17.83
C PRO A 391 -0.22 -22.61 17.61
N LEU A 392 -0.55 -21.51 16.94
CA LEU A 392 -1.94 -21.17 16.63
C LEU A 392 -2.60 -22.22 15.74
N MET A 393 -1.87 -22.73 14.75
CA MET A 393 -2.35 -23.82 13.89
C MET A 393 -2.57 -25.11 14.67
N ILE A 394 -1.66 -25.46 15.58
CA ILE A 394 -1.82 -26.64 16.44
C ILE A 394 -3.08 -26.52 17.31
N VAL A 395 -3.27 -25.37 17.97
CA VAL A 395 -4.46 -25.10 18.80
C VAL A 395 -5.73 -25.14 17.94
N PHE A 396 -5.71 -24.53 16.75
CA PHE A 396 -6.83 -24.56 15.83
C PHE A 396 -7.20 -25.99 15.42
N VAL A 397 -6.23 -26.80 15.01
CA VAL A 397 -6.45 -28.22 14.66
C VAL A 397 -6.96 -29.01 15.86
N ALA A 398 -6.40 -28.80 17.05
CA ALA A 398 -6.84 -29.47 18.27
C ALA A 398 -8.32 -29.15 18.60
N ILE A 399 -8.72 -27.87 18.49
CA ILE A 399 -10.12 -27.45 18.69
C ILE A 399 -11.04 -28.11 17.65
N VAL A 400 -10.64 -28.11 16.38
CA VAL A 400 -11.41 -28.74 15.30
C VAL A 400 -11.59 -30.24 15.55
N VAL A 401 -10.51 -30.94 15.88
CA VAL A 401 -10.54 -32.38 16.15
C VAL A 401 -11.39 -32.67 17.38
N ALA A 402 -11.19 -31.93 18.48
CA ALA A 402 -11.99 -32.08 19.70
C ALA A 402 -13.48 -31.83 19.44
N PHE A 403 -13.81 -30.79 18.68
CA PHE A 403 -15.18 -30.48 18.28
C PHE A 403 -15.83 -31.65 17.52
N ILE A 404 -15.10 -32.24 16.56
CA ILE A 404 -15.58 -33.39 15.79
C ILE A 404 -15.77 -34.61 16.71
N LEU A 405 -14.81 -34.92 17.57
CA LEU A 405 -14.90 -36.04 18.50
C LEU A 405 -16.11 -35.90 19.44
N VAL A 406 -16.30 -34.73 20.04
CA VAL A 406 -17.46 -34.46 20.90
C VAL A 406 -18.76 -34.61 20.11
N ALA A 407 -18.84 -34.05 18.91
CA ALA A 407 -20.04 -34.14 18.08
C ALA A 407 -20.37 -35.59 17.65
N MET A 408 -19.36 -36.47 17.58
CA MET A 408 -19.56 -37.89 17.29
C MET A 408 -19.92 -38.74 18.51
N TYR A 409 -19.31 -38.46 19.68
CA TYR A 409 -19.54 -39.25 20.90
C TYR A 409 -20.78 -38.82 21.69
N LEU A 410 -21.15 -37.54 21.63
CA LEU A 410 -22.30 -37.03 22.39
C LEU A 410 -23.62 -37.72 22.02
N PRO A 411 -23.89 -38.01 20.73
CA PRO A 411 -24.98 -38.89 20.37
C PRO A 411 -24.89 -40.25 21.08
N MET A 412 -23.72 -40.92 21.06
CA MET A 412 -23.56 -42.28 21.59
C MET A 412 -23.94 -42.37 23.07
N PHE A 413 -23.59 -41.35 23.85
CA PHE A 413 -23.98 -41.29 25.27
C PHE A 413 -25.49 -41.18 25.44
N ASN A 414 -26.18 -40.41 24.59
CA ASN A 414 -27.64 -40.30 24.64
C ASN A 414 -28.32 -41.63 24.32
N MET A 415 -27.82 -42.40 23.34
CA MET A 415 -28.36 -43.74 23.06
C MET A 415 -28.22 -44.68 24.26
N MET A 416 -27.07 -44.67 24.92
CA MET A 416 -26.83 -45.51 26.10
C MET A 416 -27.77 -45.15 27.26
N SER A 417 -28.09 -43.87 27.44
CA SER A 417 -29.04 -43.42 28.47
C SER A 417 -30.51 -43.73 28.18
N THR A 418 -30.86 -44.08 26.94
CA THR A 418 -32.23 -44.46 26.55
C THR A 418 -32.46 -45.97 26.46
N VAL A 419 -31.39 -46.77 26.49
CA VAL A 419 -31.44 -48.25 26.40
C VAL A 419 -31.22 -48.92 27.77
N GLY A 420 -30.91 -48.15 28.81
CA GLY A 420 -31.02 -48.54 30.22
C GLY A 420 -32.11 -47.74 30.91
#